data_AF-A0A2Z2GQT5-F1
#
_entry.id   AF-A0A2Z2GQT5-F1
#
_cell.length_a   1.000
_cell.length_b   1.000
_cell.length_c   1.000
_cell.angle_alpha   90.00
_cell.angle_beta   90.00
_cell.angle_gamma   90.00
#
_symmetry.space_group_name_H-M   'P 1'
#
loop_
_entity.id
_entity.type
_entity.pdbx_description
1 polymer ?
#
loop_
_entity_poly.entity_id
_entity_poly.type
_entity_poly.pdbx_seq_one_letter_code
_entity_poly.pdbx_strand_id
1 'polypeptide(L)'
;MTEKKAPVIVVRKSRLKDPESGQTHPAPPLREITTGAPAALAAPDTPDAKNTTARSPDKRNRHAQKSRDRMALFARTFPALWPEFEKGKFRPMKVGIKEQVKAYIDAHPDCGMTFGTWIQAIRTVTSRIEYQRCLKEGTPRYDIHGEPVGTVTAPEAEYARLQVSRIRAKMDLSRAAREKKTMTKLNKSGHLAWCGLIALALARQDGGVRSAAQANLFLTRWLATALKQRRFPREVSQDISWLLAQGRRHGIKARLPEKMDYLWRSCSGELSEQNDLFRLTYALETAKDMLWNYRLLNDREWAGRYAVTLNAGVNGIYLSRTHLDAAFDDNGRQINPLLTRLTGNVADLMPLFSRCGWLAAPERNTSLPHLFTLMAGQGVPGKGD
;
A
#
# COMPACT_ATOMS: atom_id res chain seq x y z
N MET A 1 -1.17 -39.19 -11.24
CA MET A 1 -1.92 -38.15 -10.52
C MET A 1 -0.96 -37.07 -10.08
N THR A 2 -0.89 -35.97 -10.83
CA THR A 2 0.07 -34.88 -10.62
C THR A 2 -0.50 -33.88 -9.62
N GLU A 3 0.09 -33.78 -8.42
CA GLU A 3 -0.19 -32.71 -7.46
C GLU A 3 0.04 -31.34 -8.12
N LYS A 4 -1.04 -30.58 -8.32
CA LYS A 4 -0.97 -29.19 -8.78
C LYS A 4 -0.28 -28.34 -7.71
N LYS A 5 0.88 -27.79 -8.05
CA LYS A 5 1.65 -26.87 -7.20
C LYS A 5 0.99 -25.49 -7.18
N ALA A 6 0.83 -24.91 -6.00
CA ALA A 6 0.26 -23.59 -5.81
C ALA A 6 1.25 -22.48 -6.22
N PRO A 7 0.82 -21.45 -6.97
CA PRO A 7 1.67 -20.32 -7.34
C PRO A 7 1.98 -19.46 -6.11
N VAL A 8 3.26 -19.19 -5.87
CA VAL A 8 3.68 -18.42 -4.70
C VAL A 8 3.62 -16.92 -5.00
N ILE A 9 2.48 -16.32 -4.66
CA ILE A 9 2.31 -14.87 -4.69
C ILE A 9 3.26 -14.25 -3.63
N VAL A 10 4.21 -13.41 -4.06
CA VAL A 10 4.96 -12.53 -3.15
C VAL A 10 4.03 -11.40 -2.71
N VAL A 11 3.04 -11.73 -1.90
CA VAL A 11 2.22 -10.74 -1.19
C VAL A 11 3.13 -10.09 -0.17
N ARG A 12 3.49 -8.82 -0.38
CA ARG A 12 3.86 -7.94 0.74
C ARG A 12 2.63 -7.82 1.64
N LYS A 13 2.51 -8.75 2.59
CA LYS A 13 1.47 -8.77 3.62
C LYS A 13 1.62 -7.48 4.44
N SER A 14 0.80 -6.49 4.13
CA SER A 14 0.49 -5.42 5.05
C SER A 14 -0.10 -6.03 6.32
N ARG A 15 0.66 -5.86 7.40
CA ARG A 15 0.30 -5.97 8.83
C ARG A 15 -1.21 -6.06 9.09
N LEU A 16 -1.62 -7.17 9.69
CA LEU A 16 -2.71 -7.22 10.67
C LEU A 16 -2.13 -7.87 11.92
N LYS A 17 -2.39 -7.27 13.09
CA LYS A 17 -2.12 -7.83 14.41
C LYS A 17 -2.94 -9.11 14.59
N ASP A 18 -2.33 -10.13 15.17
CA ASP A 18 -3.08 -11.29 15.66
C ASP A 18 -3.87 -10.86 16.92
N PRO A 19 -5.17 -11.23 17.05
CA PRO A 19 -5.91 -11.03 18.29
C PRO A 19 -5.42 -12.02 19.35
N GLU A 20 -5.33 -11.51 20.59
CA GLU A 20 -5.07 -12.25 21.82
C GLU A 20 -5.97 -13.50 21.91
N SER A 21 -5.35 -14.68 22.07
CA SER A 21 -6.02 -15.85 22.61
C SER A 21 -5.90 -15.80 24.13
N GLY A 22 -7.04 -15.56 24.80
CA GLY A 22 -7.18 -15.64 26.24
C GLY A 22 -6.95 -17.05 26.78
N GLN A 23 -6.13 -17.11 27.82
CA GLN A 23 -6.21 -17.91 29.05
C GLN A 23 -6.80 -19.33 28.98
N THR A 24 -5.95 -20.30 29.35
CA THR A 24 -6.22 -21.21 30.47
C THR A 24 -4.90 -21.61 31.16
N HIS A 25 -4.74 -21.21 32.42
CA HIS A 25 -3.92 -21.86 33.45
C HIS A 25 -4.91 -22.49 34.45
N PRO A 26 -4.59 -23.62 35.13
CA PRO A 26 -3.67 -23.65 36.31
C PRO A 26 -2.76 -24.91 36.30
N ALA A 27 -1.76 -25.17 37.13
CA ALA A 27 -1.08 -24.54 38.27
C ALA A 27 0.28 -25.30 38.49
N PRO A 28 1.21 -24.80 39.33
CA PRO A 28 2.64 -25.17 39.42
C PRO A 28 2.89 -26.11 40.64
N PRO A 29 4.10 -26.28 41.26
CA PRO A 29 5.45 -25.73 40.99
C PRO A 29 6.61 -26.75 41.14
N LEU A 30 7.87 -26.30 40.92
CA LEU A 30 8.95 -26.47 41.91
C LEU A 30 10.16 -25.56 41.63
N ARG A 31 10.59 -24.92 42.72
CA ARG A 31 11.79 -24.12 43.09
C ARG A 31 13.11 -24.81 42.69
N GLU A 32 14.30 -24.23 42.65
CA GLU A 32 15.02 -22.96 42.90
C GLU A 32 16.37 -23.16 42.12
N ILE A 33 17.24 -22.21 41.78
CA ILE A 33 18.32 -21.62 42.60
C ILE A 33 19.16 -20.76 41.62
N THR A 34 19.51 -19.53 42.07
CA THR A 34 20.72 -18.69 41.91
C THR A 34 21.88 -19.21 41.01
N THR A 35 22.72 -18.45 40.30
CA THR A 35 23.55 -17.25 40.63
C THR A 35 24.24 -16.80 39.32
N GLY A 36 24.40 -15.51 39.00
CA GLY A 36 25.66 -14.80 39.20
C GLY A 36 26.30 -14.28 37.90
N ALA A 37 26.35 -12.95 37.72
CA ALA A 37 27.25 -12.24 36.79
C ALA A 37 28.64 -12.04 37.44
N PRO A 38 29.68 -11.59 36.69
CA PRO A 38 29.94 -10.14 36.72
C PRO A 38 30.52 -9.49 35.43
N ALA A 39 30.38 -8.16 35.44
CA ALA A 39 31.00 -7.02 34.71
C ALA A 39 32.55 -7.07 34.61
N ALA A 40 33.33 -6.25 33.89
CA ALA A 40 33.21 -5.11 32.95
C ALA A 40 34.63 -4.81 32.39
N LEU A 41 34.76 -3.96 31.34
CA LEU A 41 35.84 -2.98 31.04
C LEU A 41 35.58 -2.40 29.63
N ALA A 42 34.95 -1.23 29.50
CA ALA A 42 35.51 0.14 29.48
C ALA A 42 35.91 0.65 28.07
N ALA A 43 35.35 1.82 27.71
CA ALA A 43 35.42 2.52 26.41
C ALA A 43 36.76 3.27 26.20
N PRO A 44 36.95 3.92 25.03
CA PRO A 44 36.75 5.37 25.04
C PRO A 44 36.06 5.95 23.79
N ASP A 45 35.45 7.12 24.00
CA ASP A 45 34.73 7.98 23.07
C ASP A 45 35.61 8.62 21.98
N THR A 46 34.99 8.91 20.82
CA THR A 46 35.18 10.21 20.13
C THR A 46 34.02 10.46 19.14
N PRO A 47 33.66 11.73 18.89
CA PRO A 47 32.32 12.14 18.49
C PRO A 47 32.19 12.53 17.00
N ASP A 48 30.95 12.85 16.63
CA ASP A 48 30.52 13.60 15.45
C ASP A 48 30.48 12.90 14.09
N ALA A 49 29.34 12.27 13.82
CA ALA A 49 28.73 12.30 12.51
C ALA A 49 27.23 12.61 12.65
N LYS A 50 26.85 13.87 12.36
CA LYS A 50 25.48 14.37 12.30
C LYS A 50 24.63 13.50 11.37
N ASN A 51 23.93 12.54 11.97
CA ASN A 51 23.03 11.64 11.28
C ASN A 51 21.76 12.40 10.91
N THR A 52 21.62 12.73 9.62
CA THR A 52 20.37 13.26 9.06
C THR A 52 19.32 12.16 9.10
N THR A 53 18.59 12.10 10.22
CA THR A 53 17.65 11.02 10.51
C THR A 53 16.45 11.05 9.55
N ALA A 54 16.42 10.09 8.64
CA ALA A 54 15.17 9.67 7.99
C ALA A 54 14.16 9.27 9.09
N ARG A 55 13.11 10.09 9.27
CA ARG A 55 12.09 9.89 10.32
C ARG A 55 11.51 8.47 10.31
N SER A 56 11.57 7.80 11.46
CA SER A 56 11.04 6.44 11.69
C SER A 56 9.56 6.29 11.27
N PRO A 57 9.15 5.16 10.64
CA PRO A 57 7.77 4.90 10.21
C PRO A 57 6.71 5.06 11.31
N ASP A 58 7.06 4.75 12.57
CA ASP A 58 6.15 4.85 13.72
C ASP A 58 5.71 6.30 14.00
N LYS A 59 6.64 7.24 13.91
CA LYS A 59 6.36 8.68 14.10
C LYS A 59 5.48 9.24 12.99
N ARG A 60 5.65 8.76 11.74
CA ARG A 60 4.84 9.19 10.59
C ARG A 60 3.39 8.70 10.70
N ASN A 61 3.20 7.47 11.18
CA ASN A 61 1.87 6.91 11.42
C ASN A 61 1.15 7.64 12.57
N ARG A 62 1.87 7.98 13.63
CA ARG A 62 1.35 8.77 14.76
C ARG A 62 0.91 10.18 14.36
N HIS A 63 1.66 10.86 13.49
CA HIS A 63 1.28 12.19 13.01
C HIS A 63 0.05 12.15 12.10
N ALA A 64 -0.04 11.15 11.22
CA ALA A 64 -1.23 10.95 10.40
C ALA A 64 -2.46 10.64 11.25
N GLN A 65 -2.34 9.79 12.27
CA GLN A 65 -3.42 9.48 13.22
C GLN A 65 -3.89 10.74 13.96
N LYS A 66 -2.96 11.52 14.54
CA LYS A 66 -3.30 12.79 15.18
C LYS A 66 -4.03 13.76 14.24
N SER A 67 -3.66 13.79 12.96
CA SER A 67 -4.37 14.59 11.98
C SER A 67 -5.78 14.09 11.71
N ARG A 68 -6.01 12.76 11.70
CA ARG A 68 -7.34 12.16 11.54
C ARG A 68 -8.22 12.42 12.75
N ASP A 69 -7.69 12.23 13.96
CA ASP A 69 -8.41 12.46 15.21
C ASP A 69 -8.85 13.93 15.32
N ARG A 70 -7.97 14.85 14.93
CA ARG A 70 -8.28 16.29 14.86
C ARG A 70 -9.40 16.61 13.87
N MET A 71 -9.40 15.93 12.72
CA MET A 71 -10.45 16.11 11.71
C MET A 71 -11.78 15.54 12.19
N ALA A 72 -11.76 14.38 12.87
CA ALA A 72 -12.95 13.78 13.45
C ALA A 72 -13.55 14.65 14.56
N LEU A 73 -12.70 15.21 15.43
CA LEU A 73 -13.12 16.20 16.43
C LEU A 73 -13.76 17.42 15.76
N PHE A 74 -13.15 17.94 14.70
CA PHE A 74 -13.73 19.06 13.95
C PHE A 74 -15.12 18.74 13.39
N ALA A 75 -15.27 17.61 12.73
CA ALA A 75 -16.54 17.20 12.13
C ALA A 75 -17.64 17.02 13.19
N ARG A 76 -17.28 16.55 14.38
CA ARG A 76 -18.20 16.43 15.52
C ARG A 76 -18.60 17.78 16.11
N THR A 77 -17.67 18.72 16.21
CA THR A 77 -17.94 20.05 16.79
C THR A 77 -18.71 20.95 15.82
N PHE A 78 -18.45 20.87 14.51
CA PHE A 78 -19.08 21.72 13.48
C PHE A 78 -19.72 20.88 12.36
N PRO A 79 -20.72 20.04 12.66
CA PRO A 79 -21.31 19.13 11.67
C PRO A 79 -22.06 19.88 10.56
N ALA A 80 -22.68 21.02 10.87
CA ALA A 80 -23.46 21.80 9.92
C ALA A 80 -22.61 22.52 8.86
N LEU A 81 -21.35 22.83 9.18
CA LEU A 81 -20.42 23.46 8.23
C LEU A 81 -20.08 22.52 7.07
N TRP A 82 -19.84 21.23 7.36
CA TRP A 82 -19.55 20.19 6.37
C TRP A 82 -20.33 18.89 6.65
N PRO A 83 -21.63 18.83 6.32
CA PRO A 83 -22.48 17.68 6.60
C PRO A 83 -22.06 16.41 5.83
N GLU A 84 -21.35 16.57 4.72
CA GLU A 84 -20.81 15.47 3.91
C GLU A 84 -19.29 15.32 4.05
N PHE A 85 -18.72 15.73 5.19
CA PHE A 85 -17.27 15.67 5.45
C PHE A 85 -16.69 14.25 5.25
N GLU A 86 -17.43 13.23 5.69
CA GLU A 86 -17.02 11.82 5.57
C GLU A 86 -16.90 11.36 4.11
N LYS A 87 -17.67 11.98 3.21
CA LYS A 87 -17.60 11.76 1.76
C LYS A 87 -16.51 12.60 1.08
N GLY A 88 -15.71 13.35 1.85
CA GLY A 88 -14.67 14.23 1.33
C GLY A 88 -15.21 15.48 0.63
N LYS A 89 -16.48 15.83 0.83
CA LYS A 89 -17.09 17.02 0.25
C LYS A 89 -16.95 18.20 1.20
N PHE A 90 -16.51 19.33 0.65
CA PHE A 90 -16.34 20.57 1.39
C PHE A 90 -17.19 21.69 0.80
N ARG A 91 -17.55 22.64 1.66
CA ARG A 91 -18.24 23.88 1.29
C ARG A 91 -17.36 25.09 1.60
N PRO A 92 -17.41 26.16 0.79
CA PRO A 92 -16.69 27.40 1.08
C PRO A 92 -17.11 27.97 2.43
N MET A 93 -16.15 28.38 3.24
CA MET A 93 -16.44 28.97 4.55
C MET A 93 -16.70 30.47 4.46
N LYS A 94 -17.50 30.99 5.38
CA LYS A 94 -17.73 32.41 5.62
C LYS A 94 -16.38 33.15 5.80
N VAL A 95 -16.28 34.36 5.23
CA VAL A 95 -15.14 35.24 5.47
C VAL A 95 -15.19 35.76 6.92
N GLY A 96 -14.07 35.67 7.64
CA GLY A 96 -14.06 35.96 9.07
C GLY A 96 -14.87 34.95 9.90
N ILE A 97 -14.81 33.65 9.54
CA ILE A 97 -15.39 32.59 10.36
C ILE A 97 -14.61 32.36 11.67
N LYS A 98 -13.38 32.89 11.77
CA LYS A 98 -12.48 32.69 12.91
C LYS A 98 -13.05 33.30 14.19
N GLU A 99 -13.61 34.49 14.08
CA GLU A 99 -14.19 35.26 15.18
C GLU A 99 -15.42 34.54 15.74
N GLN A 100 -16.28 34.04 14.84
CA GLN A 100 -17.47 33.25 15.18
C GLN A 100 -17.10 31.93 15.88
N VAL A 101 -16.08 31.23 15.37
CA VAL A 101 -15.59 29.99 15.98
C VAL A 101 -14.98 30.24 17.34
N LYS A 102 -14.21 31.32 17.50
CA LYS A 102 -13.61 31.68 18.79
C LYS A 102 -14.71 31.92 19.83
N ALA A 103 -15.72 32.73 19.49
CA ALA A 103 -16.87 32.96 20.36
C ALA A 103 -17.62 31.65 20.70
N TYR A 104 -17.78 30.74 19.74
CA TYR A 104 -18.41 29.45 19.98
C TYR A 104 -17.63 28.56 20.95
N ILE A 105 -16.30 28.48 20.79
CA ILE A 105 -15.42 27.70 21.67
C ILE A 105 -15.38 28.29 23.08
N ASP A 106 -15.32 29.62 23.19
CA ASP A 106 -15.32 30.32 24.48
C ASP A 106 -16.67 30.11 25.21
N ALA A 107 -17.78 30.01 24.48
CA ALA A 107 -19.11 29.72 25.03
C ALA A 107 -19.36 28.23 25.35
N HIS A 108 -18.63 27.31 24.72
CA HIS A 108 -18.79 25.85 24.90
C HIS A 108 -17.44 25.19 25.26
N PRO A 109 -16.91 25.42 26.48
CA PRO A 109 -15.62 24.88 26.89
C PRO A 109 -15.58 23.34 26.95
N ASP A 110 -16.75 22.69 27.02
CA ASP A 110 -16.96 21.24 27.03
C ASP A 110 -16.83 20.59 25.64
N CYS A 111 -16.83 21.36 24.55
CA CYS A 111 -16.77 20.81 23.18
C CYS A 111 -15.44 20.12 22.85
N GLY A 112 -14.41 20.28 23.69
CA GLY A 112 -13.09 19.65 23.57
C GLY A 112 -12.22 20.21 22.44
N MET A 113 -12.70 21.22 21.70
CA MET A 113 -11.97 21.88 20.62
C MET A 113 -11.32 23.16 21.13
N THR A 114 -10.01 23.29 20.97
CA THR A 114 -9.33 24.58 21.21
C THR A 114 -9.18 25.37 19.92
N PHE A 115 -9.12 26.70 20.01
CA PHE A 115 -8.93 27.56 18.84
C PHE A 115 -7.66 27.20 18.04
N GLY A 116 -6.57 26.86 18.73
CA GLY A 116 -5.34 26.38 18.08
C GLY A 116 -5.53 25.05 17.34
N THR A 117 -6.34 24.14 17.87
CA THR A 117 -6.69 22.87 17.23
C THR A 117 -7.53 23.11 15.98
N TRP A 118 -8.48 24.05 16.04
CA TRP A 118 -9.27 24.48 14.90
C TRP A 118 -8.42 25.11 13.80
N ILE A 119 -7.47 26.00 14.12
CA ILE A 119 -6.56 26.59 13.13
C ILE A 119 -5.76 25.51 12.40
N GLN A 120 -5.26 24.50 13.14
CA GLN A 120 -4.55 23.37 12.53
C GLN A 120 -5.47 22.52 11.64
N ALA A 121 -6.75 22.38 12.02
CA ALA A 121 -7.75 21.70 11.22
C ALA A 121 -8.04 22.42 9.91
N ILE A 122 -8.32 23.71 9.99
CA ILE A 122 -8.62 24.57 8.84
C ILE A 122 -7.45 24.64 7.87
N ARG A 123 -6.21 24.76 8.38
CA ARG A 123 -5.01 24.72 7.52
C ARG A 123 -4.92 23.40 6.74
N THR A 124 -5.33 22.29 7.36
CA THR A 124 -5.37 20.99 6.70
C THR A 124 -6.42 20.99 5.59
N VAL A 125 -7.65 21.41 5.88
CA VAL A 125 -8.77 21.39 4.92
C VAL A 125 -8.55 22.37 3.77
N THR A 126 -8.22 23.62 4.06
CA THR A 126 -8.04 24.66 3.04
C THR A 126 -6.87 24.39 2.09
N SER A 127 -5.88 23.59 2.51
CA SER A 127 -4.77 23.15 1.65
C SER A 127 -5.12 21.97 0.72
N ARG A 128 -6.30 21.35 0.89
CA ARG A 128 -6.73 20.21 0.09
C ARG A 128 -7.26 20.66 -1.28
N ILE A 129 -7.01 19.82 -2.28
CA ILE A 129 -7.49 20.06 -3.64
C ILE A 129 -9.03 20.04 -3.70
N GLU A 130 -9.68 19.23 -2.86
CA GLU A 130 -11.14 19.13 -2.79
C GLU A 130 -11.78 20.44 -2.31
N TYR A 131 -11.17 21.10 -1.31
CA TYR A 131 -11.64 22.41 -0.85
C TYR A 131 -11.40 23.50 -1.91
N GLN A 132 -10.23 23.51 -2.56
CA GLN A 132 -9.96 24.49 -3.63
C GLN A 132 -10.93 24.32 -4.82
N ARG A 133 -11.38 23.10 -5.11
CA ARG A 133 -12.36 22.83 -6.20
C ARG A 133 -13.78 23.36 -5.93
N CYS A 134 -14.16 23.58 -4.67
CA CYS A 134 -15.48 24.12 -4.35
C CYS A 134 -15.54 25.65 -4.34
N LEU A 135 -14.38 26.32 -4.40
CA LEU A 135 -14.29 27.78 -4.55
C LEU A 135 -14.51 28.20 -6.01
N LYS A 136 -15.76 28.14 -6.47
CA LYS A 136 -16.19 28.66 -7.77
C LYS A 136 -16.94 29.97 -7.57
N GLU A 137 -16.79 30.89 -8.51
CA GLU A 137 -17.51 32.17 -8.49
C GLU A 137 -19.01 31.96 -8.31
N GLY A 138 -19.63 32.79 -7.46
CA GLY A 138 -21.06 32.73 -7.15
C GLY A 138 -21.46 31.60 -6.19
N THR A 139 -20.54 30.72 -5.78
CA THR A 139 -20.85 29.67 -4.80
C THR A 139 -21.12 30.29 -3.43
N PRO A 140 -22.22 29.92 -2.74
CA PRO A 140 -22.49 30.40 -1.39
C PRO A 140 -21.43 29.93 -0.41
N ARG A 141 -21.09 30.80 0.52
CA ARG A 141 -20.24 30.50 1.67
C ARG A 141 -21.10 30.15 2.87
N TYR A 142 -20.60 29.31 3.77
CA TYR A 142 -21.36 28.82 4.92
C TYR A 142 -20.68 29.19 6.23
N ASP A 143 -21.50 29.54 7.22
CA ASP A 143 -21.04 29.82 8.58
C ASP A 143 -20.99 28.55 9.45
N ILE A 144 -20.65 28.68 10.74
CA ILE A 144 -20.51 27.50 11.63
C ILE A 144 -21.83 26.72 11.85
N HIS A 145 -22.97 27.37 11.63
CA HIS A 145 -24.30 26.79 11.76
C HIS A 145 -24.82 26.21 10.43
N GLY A 146 -24.06 26.37 9.34
CA GLY A 146 -24.43 25.86 8.01
C GLY A 146 -25.33 26.80 7.23
N GLU A 147 -25.46 28.05 7.65
CA GLU A 147 -26.25 29.06 6.96
C GLU A 147 -25.44 29.74 5.85
N PRO A 148 -26.05 30.03 4.68
CA PRO A 148 -25.36 30.69 3.58
C PRO A 148 -25.10 32.17 3.91
N VAL A 149 -23.83 32.56 4.00
CA VAL A 149 -23.39 33.93 4.30
C VAL A 149 -22.34 34.39 3.28
N GLY A 150 -22.80 35.14 2.29
CA GLY A 150 -21.97 35.68 1.21
C GLY A 150 -21.64 34.66 0.12
N THR A 151 -20.87 35.09 -0.87
CA THR A 151 -20.49 34.27 -2.04
C THR A 151 -18.99 34.31 -2.30
N VAL A 152 -18.49 33.37 -3.09
CA VAL A 152 -17.11 33.39 -3.60
C VAL A 152 -17.03 34.38 -4.75
N THR A 153 -16.10 35.33 -4.65
CA THR A 153 -15.86 36.36 -5.68
C THR A 153 -15.04 35.81 -6.86
N ALA A 154 -15.10 36.48 -8.02
CA ALA A 154 -14.34 36.07 -9.20
C ALA A 154 -12.82 35.97 -8.96
N PRO A 155 -12.15 36.93 -8.29
CA PRO A 155 -10.72 36.84 -8.01
C PRO A 155 -10.35 35.67 -7.10
N GLU A 156 -11.20 35.36 -6.11
CA GLU A 156 -10.99 34.22 -5.22
C GLU A 156 -11.14 32.88 -5.95
N ALA A 157 -12.10 32.79 -6.87
CA ALA A 157 -12.30 31.61 -7.70
C ALA A 157 -11.11 31.39 -8.66
N GLU A 158 -10.57 32.46 -9.25
CA GLU A 158 -9.37 32.39 -10.09
C GLU A 158 -8.14 31.93 -9.28
N TYR A 159 -7.93 32.53 -8.10
CA TYR A 159 -6.86 32.09 -7.20
C TYR A 159 -6.98 30.61 -6.83
N ALA A 160 -8.20 30.14 -6.54
CA ALA A 160 -8.44 28.73 -6.23
C ALA A 160 -8.13 27.81 -7.42
N ARG A 161 -8.47 28.21 -8.66
CA ARG A 161 -8.08 27.46 -9.88
C ARG A 161 -6.56 27.35 -10.00
N LEU A 162 -5.82 28.44 -9.75
CA LEU A 162 -4.36 28.41 -9.74
C LEU A 162 -3.80 27.48 -8.65
N GLN A 163 -4.41 27.47 -7.46
CA GLN A 163 -4.03 26.54 -6.40
C GLN A 163 -4.29 25.07 -6.79
N VAL A 164 -5.41 24.76 -7.43
CA VAL A 164 -5.70 23.41 -7.95
C VAL A 164 -4.62 22.97 -8.93
N SER A 165 -4.24 23.83 -9.87
CA SER A 165 -3.17 23.55 -10.85
C SER A 165 -1.82 23.29 -10.17
N ARG A 166 -1.45 24.12 -9.18
CA ARG A 166 -0.22 23.94 -8.40
C ARG A 166 -0.22 22.63 -7.61
N ILE A 167 -1.34 22.29 -6.97
CA ILE A 167 -1.47 21.04 -6.21
C ILE A 167 -1.36 19.84 -7.15
N ARG A 168 -2.02 19.86 -8.32
CA ARG A 168 -1.91 18.82 -9.36
C ARG A 168 -0.46 18.63 -9.82
N ALA A 169 0.21 19.70 -10.23
CA ALA A 169 1.62 19.63 -10.65
C ALA A 169 2.52 19.01 -9.56
N LYS A 170 2.32 19.39 -8.30
CA LYS A 170 3.05 18.79 -7.18
C LYS A 170 2.74 17.30 -6.98
N MET A 171 1.48 16.89 -7.16
CA MET A 171 1.09 15.49 -7.10
C MET A 171 1.72 14.68 -8.24
N ASP A 172 1.73 15.20 -9.45
CA ASP A 172 2.34 14.55 -10.62
C ASP A 172 3.86 14.38 -10.44
N LEU A 173 4.56 15.43 -10.00
CA LEU A 173 5.99 15.34 -9.66
C LEU A 173 6.25 14.33 -8.54
N SER A 174 5.39 14.31 -7.51
CA SER A 174 5.50 13.35 -6.41
C SER A 174 5.25 11.91 -6.89
N ARG A 175 4.34 11.71 -7.85
CA ARG A 175 4.06 10.41 -8.48
C ARG A 175 5.27 9.95 -9.29
N ALA A 176 5.78 10.78 -10.20
CA ALA A 176 6.95 10.47 -11.01
C ALA A 176 8.19 10.13 -10.16
N ALA A 177 8.42 10.87 -9.07
CA ALA A 177 9.51 10.58 -8.13
C ALA A 177 9.33 9.24 -7.40
N ARG A 178 8.10 8.87 -7.05
CA ARG A 178 7.79 7.56 -6.44
C ARG A 178 7.96 6.43 -7.44
N GLU A 179 7.45 6.57 -8.66
CA GLU A 179 7.60 5.59 -9.74
C GLU A 179 9.09 5.33 -10.02
N LYS A 180 9.89 6.39 -10.17
CA LYS A 180 11.35 6.27 -10.34
C LYS A 180 11.98 5.51 -9.17
N LYS A 181 11.60 5.83 -7.93
CA LYS A 181 12.11 5.14 -6.74
C LYS A 181 11.71 3.66 -6.70
N THR A 182 10.47 3.34 -7.06
CA THR A 182 9.96 1.97 -7.13
C THR A 182 10.71 1.18 -8.19
N MET A 183 10.94 1.77 -9.38
CA MET A 183 11.71 1.17 -10.46
C MET A 183 13.17 0.91 -10.05
N THR A 184 13.84 1.90 -9.44
CA THR A 184 15.22 1.71 -8.94
C THR A 184 15.27 0.60 -7.89
N LYS A 185 14.28 0.50 -7.00
CA LYS A 185 14.23 -0.60 -6.03
C LYS A 185 14.05 -1.94 -6.73
N LEU A 186 13.14 -2.02 -7.69
CA LEU A 186 12.86 -3.24 -8.45
C LEU A 186 14.12 -3.74 -9.17
N ASN A 187 14.83 -2.87 -9.89
CA ASN A 187 16.08 -3.23 -10.57
C ASN A 187 17.13 -3.78 -9.59
N LYS A 188 17.26 -3.19 -8.40
CA LYS A 188 18.17 -3.68 -7.36
C LYS A 188 17.75 -5.07 -6.82
N SER A 189 16.44 -5.32 -6.68
CA SER A 189 15.91 -6.63 -6.31
C SER A 189 16.12 -7.68 -7.41
N GLY A 190 16.04 -7.28 -8.68
CA GLY A 190 16.40 -8.10 -9.83
C GLY A 190 17.87 -8.51 -9.82
N HIS A 191 18.78 -7.56 -9.62
CA HIS A 191 20.22 -7.83 -9.50
C HIS A 191 20.53 -8.81 -8.36
N LEU A 192 19.90 -8.64 -7.18
CA LEU A 192 20.01 -9.61 -6.08
C LEU A 192 19.61 -11.02 -6.52
N ALA A 193 18.47 -11.14 -7.20
CA ALA A 193 17.94 -12.42 -7.64
C ALA A 193 18.88 -13.09 -8.66
N TRP A 194 19.35 -12.33 -9.64
CA TRP A 194 20.33 -12.80 -10.62
C TRP A 194 21.62 -13.29 -9.95
N CYS A 195 22.21 -12.51 -9.03
CA CYS A 195 23.39 -12.94 -8.28
C CYS A 195 23.17 -14.24 -7.49
N GLY A 196 21.99 -14.41 -6.90
CA GLY A 196 21.64 -15.64 -6.18
C GLY A 196 21.52 -16.85 -7.10
N LEU A 197 20.90 -16.68 -8.27
CA LEU A 197 20.77 -17.72 -9.30
C LEU A 197 22.13 -18.12 -9.89
N ILE A 198 22.99 -17.16 -10.19
CA ILE A 198 24.35 -17.43 -10.68
C ILE A 198 25.17 -18.17 -9.62
N ALA A 199 25.12 -17.73 -8.36
CA ALA A 199 25.80 -18.44 -7.27
C ALA A 199 25.30 -19.88 -7.12
N LEU A 200 24.00 -20.12 -7.29
CA LEU A 200 23.42 -21.46 -7.27
C LEU A 200 23.86 -22.30 -8.49
N ALA A 201 23.94 -21.70 -9.67
CA ALA A 201 24.39 -22.38 -10.88
C ALA A 201 25.86 -22.82 -10.78
N LEU A 202 26.74 -21.96 -10.26
CA LEU A 202 28.13 -22.29 -9.99
C LEU A 202 28.25 -23.45 -8.98
N ALA A 203 27.50 -23.40 -7.88
CA ALA A 203 27.51 -24.48 -6.90
C ALA A 203 26.96 -25.83 -7.43
N ARG A 204 26.11 -25.80 -8.46
CA ARG A 204 25.67 -27.01 -9.18
C ARG A 204 26.78 -27.56 -10.08
N GLN A 205 27.51 -26.68 -10.78
CA GLN A 205 28.65 -27.06 -11.61
C GLN A 205 29.76 -27.70 -10.77
N ASP A 206 30.03 -27.16 -9.58
CA ASP A 206 31.02 -27.72 -8.63
C ASP A 206 30.53 -29.03 -7.97
N GLY A 207 29.35 -29.54 -8.33
CA GLY A 207 28.78 -30.77 -7.81
C GLY A 207 28.23 -30.71 -6.38
N GLY A 208 28.33 -29.54 -5.72
CA GLY A 208 27.89 -29.31 -4.33
C GLY A 208 26.37 -29.21 -4.14
N VAL A 209 25.61 -29.00 -5.21
CA VAL A 209 24.13 -28.95 -5.21
C VAL A 209 23.58 -29.82 -6.33
N ARG A 210 22.83 -30.87 -5.99
CA ARG A 210 22.22 -31.80 -6.96
C ARG A 210 20.71 -31.93 -6.82
N SER A 211 20.15 -31.61 -5.65
CA SER A 211 18.71 -31.70 -5.38
C SER A 211 18.05 -30.34 -5.12
N ALA A 212 16.72 -30.28 -5.28
CA ALA A 212 15.92 -29.09 -4.94
C ALA A 212 16.03 -28.70 -3.45
N ALA A 213 16.23 -29.68 -2.56
CA ALA A 213 16.46 -29.44 -1.15
C ALA A 213 17.79 -28.74 -0.89
N GLN A 214 18.85 -29.22 -1.53
CA GLN A 214 20.18 -28.61 -1.46
C GLN A 214 20.18 -27.20 -2.06
N ALA A 215 19.44 -26.97 -3.16
CA ALA A 215 19.32 -25.65 -3.76
C ALA A 215 18.66 -24.63 -2.82
N ASN A 216 17.59 -25.00 -2.12
CA ASN A 216 16.94 -24.15 -1.12
C ASN A 216 17.86 -23.87 0.08
N LEU A 217 18.57 -24.90 0.57
CA LEU A 217 19.50 -24.74 1.69
C LEU A 217 20.68 -23.83 1.31
N PHE A 218 21.23 -24.01 0.11
CA PHE A 218 22.29 -23.17 -0.44
C PHE A 218 21.84 -21.70 -0.49
N LEU A 219 20.70 -21.41 -1.11
CA LEU A 219 20.19 -20.04 -1.21
C LEU A 219 19.87 -19.43 0.16
N THR A 220 19.36 -20.22 1.10
CA THR A 220 19.11 -19.76 2.49
C THR A 220 20.42 -19.32 3.16
N ARG A 221 21.49 -20.11 3.03
CA ARG A 221 22.82 -19.78 3.56
C ARG A 221 23.43 -18.59 2.84
N TRP A 222 23.33 -18.56 1.51
CA TRP A 222 23.82 -17.47 0.67
C TRP A 222 23.15 -16.14 1.03
N LEU A 223 21.83 -16.12 1.21
CA LEU A 223 21.07 -14.94 1.63
C LEU A 223 21.47 -14.46 3.03
N ALA A 224 21.71 -15.39 3.97
CA ALA A 224 22.18 -15.05 5.30
C ALA A 224 23.57 -14.38 5.27
N THR A 225 24.50 -14.92 4.46
CA THR A 225 25.83 -14.34 4.27
C THR A 225 25.75 -12.99 3.58
N ALA A 226 24.96 -12.87 2.50
CA ALA A 226 24.76 -11.61 1.78
C ALA A 226 24.21 -10.50 2.69
N LEU A 227 23.27 -10.84 3.59
CA LEU A 227 22.73 -9.92 4.58
C LEU A 227 23.78 -9.52 5.63
N LYS A 228 24.52 -10.49 6.18
CA LYS A 228 25.57 -10.26 7.19
C LYS A 228 26.68 -9.36 6.64
N GLN A 229 27.12 -9.62 5.41
CA GLN A 229 28.17 -8.87 4.75
C GLN A 229 27.69 -7.58 4.07
N ARG A 230 26.38 -7.27 4.10
CA ARG A 230 25.77 -6.11 3.45
C ARG A 230 26.18 -5.99 1.96
N ARG A 231 26.25 -7.12 1.26
CA ARG A 231 26.67 -7.19 -0.16
C ARG A 231 25.75 -6.44 -1.13
N PHE A 232 24.55 -6.09 -0.69
CA PHE A 232 23.54 -5.40 -1.49
C PHE A 232 23.10 -4.08 -0.83
N PRO A 233 22.63 -3.10 -1.63
CA PRO A 233 22.12 -1.85 -1.10
C PRO A 233 21.00 -2.04 -0.07
N ARG A 234 20.90 -1.10 0.87
CA ARG A 234 19.95 -1.16 2.00
C ARG A 234 18.49 -1.30 1.56
N GLU A 235 18.14 -0.83 0.35
CA GLU A 235 16.77 -0.92 -0.17
C GLU A 235 16.30 -2.37 -0.37
N VAL A 236 17.24 -3.28 -0.64
CA VAL A 236 16.97 -4.69 -0.91
C VAL A 236 17.07 -5.55 0.37
N SER A 237 17.64 -5.02 1.45
CA SER A 237 17.82 -5.75 2.70
C SER A 237 16.51 -6.33 3.25
N GLN A 238 15.39 -5.63 3.04
CA GLN A 238 14.09 -6.11 3.49
C GLN A 238 13.59 -7.28 2.64
N ASP A 239 13.90 -7.29 1.34
CA ASP A 239 13.55 -8.38 0.43
C ASP A 239 14.43 -9.61 0.73
N ILE A 240 15.74 -9.41 1.04
CA ILE A 240 16.65 -10.47 1.51
C ILE A 240 16.13 -11.12 2.80
N SER A 241 15.79 -10.30 3.80
CA SER A 241 15.26 -10.79 5.08
C SER A 241 13.95 -11.58 4.90
N TRP A 242 13.09 -11.16 3.97
CA TRP A 242 11.87 -11.88 3.66
C TRP A 242 12.16 -13.23 3.00
N LEU A 243 13.01 -13.27 1.96
CA LEU A 243 13.40 -14.52 1.29
C LEU A 243 14.07 -15.50 2.28
N LEU A 244 14.92 -14.97 3.16
CA LEU A 244 15.58 -15.75 4.21
C LEU A 244 14.57 -16.35 5.20
N ALA A 245 13.57 -15.58 5.62
CA ALA A 245 12.50 -16.08 6.49
C ALA A 245 11.66 -17.17 5.80
N GLN A 246 11.40 -17.03 4.50
CA GLN A 246 10.71 -18.06 3.71
C GLN A 246 11.50 -19.36 3.65
N GLY A 247 12.82 -19.27 3.37
CA GLY A 247 13.72 -20.43 3.38
C GLY A 247 13.76 -21.15 4.72
N ARG A 248 13.89 -20.39 5.82
CA ARG A 248 13.94 -20.95 7.18
C ARG A 248 12.62 -21.60 7.61
N ARG A 249 11.48 -21.03 7.23
CA ARG A 249 10.16 -21.51 7.66
C ARG A 249 9.68 -22.72 6.87
N HIS A 250 9.96 -22.77 5.58
CA HIS A 250 9.36 -23.78 4.69
C HIS A 250 10.36 -24.77 4.09
N GLY A 251 11.68 -24.57 4.30
CA GLY A 251 12.71 -25.49 3.83
C GLY A 251 12.60 -25.77 2.33
N ILE A 252 12.43 -27.04 1.96
CA ILE A 252 12.27 -27.47 0.55
C ILE A 252 11.01 -26.87 -0.09
N LYS A 253 9.92 -26.71 0.68
CA LYS A 253 8.67 -26.11 0.19
C LYS A 253 8.78 -24.60 -0.04
N ALA A 254 9.90 -23.97 0.35
CA ALA A 254 10.11 -22.53 0.14
C ALA A 254 10.28 -22.16 -1.33
N ARG A 255 10.73 -23.10 -2.19
CA ARG A 255 10.95 -22.90 -3.65
C ARG A 255 11.72 -21.61 -3.95
N LEU A 256 12.81 -21.38 -3.20
CA LEU A 256 13.65 -20.18 -3.31
C LEU A 256 14.26 -20.01 -4.71
N PRO A 257 14.75 -21.06 -5.40
CA PRO A 257 15.23 -20.92 -6.77
C PRO A 257 14.16 -20.35 -7.70
N GLU A 258 12.94 -20.88 -7.64
CA GLU A 258 11.82 -20.41 -8.48
C GLU A 258 11.38 -19.00 -8.10
N LYS A 259 11.38 -18.65 -6.81
CA LYS A 259 11.11 -17.28 -6.36
C LYS A 259 12.16 -16.29 -6.84
N MET A 260 13.43 -16.69 -6.87
CA MET A 260 14.51 -15.85 -7.39
C MET A 260 14.44 -15.75 -8.91
N ASP A 261 14.17 -16.83 -9.64
CA ASP A 261 13.97 -16.80 -11.09
C ASP A 261 12.79 -15.89 -11.46
N TYR A 262 11.66 -16.02 -10.76
CA TYR A 262 10.53 -15.12 -10.90
C TYR A 262 10.92 -13.66 -10.63
N LEU A 263 11.60 -13.38 -9.51
CA LEU A 263 12.02 -12.03 -9.14
C LEU A 263 12.99 -11.44 -10.18
N TRP A 264 13.89 -12.25 -10.73
CA TRP A 264 14.82 -11.80 -11.77
C TRP A 264 14.08 -11.45 -13.05
N ARG A 265 13.27 -12.38 -13.59
CA ARG A 265 12.50 -12.17 -14.83
C ARG A 265 11.60 -10.94 -14.72
N SER A 266 10.94 -10.79 -13.57
CA SER A 266 10.11 -9.64 -13.18
C SER A 266 10.82 -8.29 -13.23
N CYS A 267 12.16 -8.27 -13.21
CA CYS A 267 12.96 -7.04 -13.14
C CYS A 267 13.81 -6.80 -14.40
N SER A 268 13.79 -7.72 -15.38
CA SER A 268 14.79 -7.78 -16.47
C SER A 268 14.25 -7.46 -17.86
N GLY A 269 13.02 -6.96 -18.00
CA GLY A 269 12.38 -6.72 -19.31
C GLY A 269 11.40 -5.55 -19.31
N GLU A 270 11.03 -5.09 -20.50
CA GLU A 270 9.99 -4.08 -20.75
C GLU A 270 8.68 -4.53 -20.07
N LEU A 271 7.86 -3.64 -19.49
CA LEU A 271 6.64 -4.03 -18.76
C LEU A 271 5.70 -4.92 -19.61
N SER A 272 5.72 -4.76 -20.94
CA SER A 272 4.99 -5.57 -21.92
C SER A 272 5.58 -6.96 -22.17
N GLU A 273 6.86 -7.18 -21.89
CA GLU A 273 7.55 -8.48 -22.01
C GLU A 273 7.46 -9.30 -20.71
N GLN A 274 6.97 -8.69 -19.64
CA GLN A 274 6.78 -9.34 -18.35
C GLN A 274 5.57 -10.28 -18.35
N ASN A 275 5.60 -11.31 -17.50
CA ASN A 275 4.46 -12.22 -17.34
C ASN A 275 3.22 -11.48 -16.79
N ASP A 276 2.05 -12.06 -17.03
CA ASP A 276 0.78 -11.42 -16.71
C ASP A 276 0.67 -11.11 -15.22
N LEU A 277 1.02 -12.05 -14.34
CA LEU A 277 0.96 -11.86 -12.89
C LEU A 277 1.83 -10.69 -12.41
N PHE A 278 2.99 -10.49 -13.03
CA PHE A 278 3.85 -9.34 -12.74
C PHE A 278 3.18 -8.04 -13.19
N ARG A 279 2.66 -8.00 -14.41
CA ARG A 279 1.94 -6.83 -14.96
C ARG A 279 0.74 -6.47 -14.08
N LEU A 280 0.04 -7.48 -13.53
CA LEU A 280 -1.04 -7.29 -12.56
C LEU A 280 -0.51 -6.73 -11.25
N THR A 281 0.56 -7.31 -10.70
CA THR A 281 1.18 -6.86 -9.45
C THR A 281 1.64 -5.41 -9.55
N TYR A 282 2.25 -5.04 -10.67
CA TYR A 282 2.65 -3.67 -10.98
C TYR A 282 1.43 -2.74 -11.07
N ALA A 283 0.36 -3.15 -11.75
CA ALA A 283 -0.88 -2.39 -11.81
C ALA A 283 -1.48 -2.16 -10.41
N LEU A 284 -1.50 -3.18 -9.54
CA LEU A 284 -2.04 -3.06 -8.18
C LEU A 284 -1.22 -2.13 -7.28
N GLU A 285 0.11 -2.21 -7.32
CA GLU A 285 0.98 -1.30 -6.56
C GLU A 285 0.88 0.15 -7.09
N THR A 286 0.75 0.32 -8.40
CA THR A 286 0.52 1.64 -9.00
C THR A 286 -0.85 2.21 -8.61
N ALA A 287 -1.89 1.37 -8.59
CA ALA A 287 -3.23 1.77 -8.15
C ALA A 287 -3.22 2.22 -6.68
N LYS A 288 -2.46 1.54 -5.83
CA LYS A 288 -2.28 1.93 -4.44
C LYS A 288 -1.64 3.31 -4.29
N ASP A 289 -0.69 3.66 -5.14
CA ASP A 289 -0.14 5.02 -5.18
C ASP A 289 -1.16 6.06 -5.68
N MET A 290 -2.13 5.65 -6.50
CA MET A 290 -3.31 6.43 -6.88
C MET A 290 -4.42 6.44 -5.79
N LEU A 291 -4.09 6.05 -4.55
CA LEU A 291 -5.01 5.98 -3.40
C LEU A 291 -6.12 4.93 -3.54
N TRP A 292 -5.92 3.90 -4.34
CA TRP A 292 -6.79 2.72 -4.35
C TRP A 292 -6.43 1.77 -3.21
N ASN A 293 -7.45 1.27 -2.51
CA ASN A 293 -7.25 0.23 -1.53
C ASN A 293 -7.37 -1.14 -2.19
N TYR A 294 -6.27 -1.87 -2.36
CA TYR A 294 -6.36 -3.25 -2.79
C TYR A 294 -6.43 -4.21 -1.59
N ARG A 295 -7.30 -5.22 -1.65
CA ARG A 295 -7.44 -6.26 -0.62
C ARG A 295 -7.62 -7.64 -1.25
N LEU A 296 -6.88 -8.62 -0.74
CA LEU A 296 -7.04 -10.03 -1.10
C LEU A 296 -8.03 -10.67 -0.11
N LEU A 297 -9.15 -11.15 -0.61
CA LEU A 297 -10.24 -11.77 0.15
C LEU A 297 -10.11 -13.29 0.13
N ASN A 298 -10.52 -13.94 1.22
CA ASN A 298 -10.75 -15.39 1.23
C ASN A 298 -12.16 -15.72 0.69
N ASP A 299 -12.49 -16.99 0.48
CA ASP A 299 -13.77 -17.39 -0.13
C ASP A 299 -15.00 -16.93 0.66
N ARG A 300 -14.91 -16.92 2.00
CA ARG A 300 -16.01 -16.48 2.89
C ARG A 300 -16.22 -14.98 2.84
N GLU A 301 -15.14 -14.21 2.71
CA GLU A 301 -15.15 -12.76 2.52
C GLU A 301 -15.57 -12.38 1.08
N TRP A 302 -15.31 -13.27 0.11
CA TRP A 302 -15.67 -13.08 -1.29
C TRP A 302 -17.17 -13.34 -1.52
N ALA A 303 -17.72 -14.46 -1.04
CA ALA A 303 -19.11 -14.82 -1.26
C ALA A 303 -19.73 -15.53 -0.03
N GLY A 304 -21.06 -15.45 0.09
CA GLY A 304 -21.83 -16.06 1.17
C GLY A 304 -22.19 -15.09 2.30
N ARG A 305 -22.54 -15.63 3.48
CA ARG A 305 -23.07 -14.86 4.63
C ARG A 305 -22.09 -13.82 5.19
N TYR A 306 -20.78 -14.02 4.99
CA TYR A 306 -19.71 -13.13 5.48
C TYR A 306 -19.09 -12.29 4.37
N ALA A 307 -19.76 -12.18 3.21
CA ALA A 307 -19.27 -11.40 2.10
C ALA A 307 -19.06 -9.94 2.51
N VAL A 308 -17.90 -9.39 2.15
CA VAL A 308 -17.56 -8.00 2.47
C VAL A 308 -18.54 -7.06 1.76
N THR A 309 -19.20 -6.21 2.54
CA THR A 309 -20.02 -5.12 2.01
C THR A 309 -19.11 -4.08 1.37
N LEU A 310 -19.31 -3.89 0.07
CA LEU A 310 -18.51 -2.99 -0.74
C LEU A 310 -19.07 -1.57 -0.66
N ASN A 311 -18.21 -0.59 -0.34
CA ASN A 311 -18.59 0.81 -0.31
C ASN A 311 -18.31 1.44 -1.68
N ALA A 312 -19.37 1.81 -2.41
CA ALA A 312 -19.27 2.43 -3.73
C ALA A 312 -18.53 3.77 -3.75
N GLY A 313 -18.44 4.47 -2.62
CA GLY A 313 -17.72 5.75 -2.49
C GLY A 313 -16.21 5.63 -2.27
N VAL A 314 -15.68 4.42 -2.11
CA VAL A 314 -14.25 4.18 -1.86
C VAL A 314 -13.61 3.48 -3.05
N ASN A 315 -12.49 4.03 -3.53
CA ASN A 315 -11.67 3.40 -4.56
C ASN A 315 -11.04 2.12 -4.02
N GLY A 316 -11.53 0.97 -4.50
CA GLY A 316 -11.20 -0.34 -3.97
C GLY A 316 -10.98 -1.37 -5.07
N ILE A 317 -9.97 -2.21 -4.90
CA ILE A 317 -9.68 -3.37 -5.75
C ILE A 317 -9.70 -4.62 -4.87
N TYR A 318 -10.65 -5.51 -5.10
CA TYR A 318 -10.80 -6.71 -4.30
C TYR A 318 -10.60 -7.94 -5.19
N LEU A 319 -9.73 -8.83 -4.74
CA LEU A 319 -9.35 -10.06 -5.46
C LEU A 319 -9.63 -11.26 -4.56
N SER A 320 -10.22 -12.33 -5.09
CA SER A 320 -10.29 -13.60 -4.35
C SER A 320 -8.96 -14.33 -4.43
N ARG A 321 -8.50 -14.90 -3.31
CA ARG A 321 -7.30 -15.75 -3.31
C ARG A 321 -7.48 -16.98 -4.21
N THR A 322 -8.63 -17.64 -4.14
CA THR A 322 -8.90 -18.85 -4.95
C THR A 322 -8.96 -18.55 -6.44
N HIS A 323 -9.62 -17.46 -6.84
CA HIS A 323 -9.64 -17.05 -8.24
C HIS A 323 -8.26 -16.60 -8.71
N LEU A 324 -7.47 -15.95 -7.85
CA LEU A 324 -6.09 -15.57 -8.19
C LEU A 324 -5.20 -16.80 -8.37
N ASP A 325 -5.31 -17.80 -7.50
CA ASP A 325 -4.54 -19.05 -7.60
C ASP A 325 -4.97 -19.89 -8.82
N ALA A 326 -6.24 -19.82 -9.22
CA ALA A 326 -6.76 -20.51 -10.41
C ALA A 326 -6.48 -19.75 -11.71
N ALA A 327 -6.27 -18.44 -11.66
CA ALA A 327 -6.11 -17.59 -12.84
C ALA A 327 -4.73 -17.70 -13.50
N PHE A 328 -3.69 -18.10 -12.77
CA PHE A 328 -2.31 -18.08 -13.25
C PHE A 328 -1.62 -19.44 -13.13
N ASP A 329 -0.73 -19.72 -14.07
CA ASP A 329 0.17 -20.88 -13.99
C ASP A 329 1.41 -20.61 -13.12
N ASP A 330 2.25 -21.62 -12.93
CA ASP A 330 3.52 -21.52 -12.20
C ASP A 330 4.49 -20.48 -12.79
N ASN A 331 4.33 -20.10 -14.07
CA ASN A 331 5.16 -19.11 -14.76
C ASN A 331 4.56 -17.70 -14.72
N GLY A 332 3.40 -17.52 -14.08
CA GLY A 332 2.69 -16.25 -13.98
C GLY A 332 1.95 -15.83 -15.26
N ARG A 333 1.69 -16.75 -16.20
CA ARG A 333 0.81 -16.51 -17.35
C ARG A 333 -0.63 -16.74 -16.97
N GLN A 334 -1.52 -15.90 -17.49
CA GLN A 334 -2.93 -16.08 -17.24
C GLN A 334 -3.46 -17.28 -18.02
N ILE A 335 -4.09 -18.21 -17.30
CA ILE A 335 -4.73 -19.41 -17.85
C ILE A 335 -6.25 -19.37 -17.71
N ASN A 336 -6.78 -18.62 -16.74
CA ASN A 336 -8.22 -18.41 -16.57
C ASN A 336 -8.53 -16.93 -16.34
N PRO A 337 -9.71 -16.43 -16.77
CA PRO A 337 -10.14 -15.07 -16.48
C PRO A 337 -10.14 -14.78 -14.97
N LEU A 338 -9.58 -13.64 -14.57
CA LEU A 338 -9.48 -13.29 -13.15
C LEU A 338 -10.68 -12.44 -12.75
N LEU A 339 -11.53 -12.99 -11.88
CA LEU A 339 -12.64 -12.26 -11.29
C LEU A 339 -12.16 -11.28 -10.22
N THR A 340 -12.58 -10.02 -10.36
CA THR A 340 -12.18 -8.91 -9.51
C THR A 340 -13.39 -8.06 -9.16
N ARG A 341 -13.41 -7.46 -7.96
CA ARG A 341 -14.41 -6.45 -7.62
C ARG A 341 -13.77 -5.08 -7.55
N LEU A 342 -14.33 -4.13 -8.31
CA LEU A 342 -13.84 -2.76 -8.40
C LEU A 342 -14.94 -1.80 -7.91
N THR A 343 -14.56 -0.88 -7.01
CA THR A 343 -15.46 0.12 -6.41
C THR A 343 -14.87 1.52 -6.55
N GLY A 344 -15.71 2.56 -6.46
CA GLY A 344 -15.27 3.95 -6.62
C GLY A 344 -15.19 4.39 -8.08
N ASN A 345 -14.24 5.26 -8.40
CA ASN A 345 -14.09 5.80 -9.75
C ASN A 345 -13.33 4.83 -10.68
N VAL A 346 -13.98 3.73 -11.07
CA VAL A 346 -13.36 2.68 -11.92
C VAL A 346 -12.84 3.24 -13.25
N ALA A 347 -13.43 4.30 -13.79
CA ALA A 347 -12.97 4.95 -15.02
C ALA A 347 -11.52 5.44 -14.93
N ASP A 348 -11.06 5.89 -13.75
CA ASP A 348 -9.66 6.33 -13.55
C ASP A 348 -8.67 5.15 -13.51
N LEU A 349 -9.16 3.93 -13.22
CA LEU A 349 -8.35 2.72 -13.12
C LEU A 349 -8.17 2.02 -14.47
N MET A 350 -9.14 2.14 -15.38
CA MET A 350 -9.09 1.46 -16.69
C MET A 350 -7.82 1.80 -17.50
N PRO A 351 -7.38 3.07 -17.62
CA PRO A 351 -6.16 3.40 -18.37
C PRO A 351 -4.90 2.80 -17.75
N LEU A 352 -4.87 2.62 -16.43
CA LEU A 352 -3.75 1.96 -15.76
C LEU A 352 -3.69 0.48 -16.12
N PHE A 353 -4.83 -0.22 -16.08
CA PHE A 353 -4.89 -1.62 -16.51
C PHE A 353 -4.49 -1.75 -17.99
N SER A 354 -5.05 -0.93 -18.88
CA SER A 354 -4.70 -0.97 -20.31
C SER A 354 -3.21 -0.70 -20.57
N ARG A 355 -2.57 0.24 -19.84
CA ARG A 355 -1.12 0.47 -19.94
C ARG A 355 -0.30 -0.73 -19.47
N CYS A 356 -0.81 -1.48 -18.50
CA CYS A 356 -0.21 -2.74 -18.08
C CYS A 356 -0.65 -3.91 -18.98
N GLY A 357 -1.38 -3.62 -20.08
CA GLY A 357 -2.01 -4.53 -21.03
C GLY A 357 -2.98 -5.54 -20.40
N TRP A 358 -3.69 -5.08 -19.38
CA TRP A 358 -4.87 -5.72 -18.81
C TRP A 358 -6.14 -5.12 -19.42
N LEU A 359 -7.06 -5.99 -19.81
CA LEU A 359 -8.41 -5.66 -20.23
C LEU A 359 -9.35 -5.96 -19.07
N ALA A 360 -10.00 -4.92 -18.55
CA ALA A 360 -11.04 -5.06 -17.55
C ALA A 360 -12.40 -4.95 -18.24
N ALA A 361 -13.23 -5.98 -18.13
CA ALA A 361 -14.59 -5.98 -18.66
C ALA A 361 -15.60 -6.12 -17.51
N PRO A 362 -16.65 -5.29 -17.45
CA PRO A 362 -17.72 -5.49 -16.48
C PRO A 362 -18.48 -6.78 -16.80
N GLU A 363 -18.80 -7.56 -15.77
CA GLU A 363 -19.59 -8.78 -15.95
C GLU A 363 -21.04 -8.42 -16.29
N ARG A 364 -21.62 -9.02 -17.34
CA ARG A 364 -22.93 -8.61 -17.90
C ARG A 364 -24.14 -8.91 -16.99
N ASN A 365 -23.90 -9.49 -15.81
CA ASN A 365 -24.96 -9.85 -14.89
C ASN A 365 -25.31 -8.67 -13.96
N THR A 366 -26.51 -8.10 -14.15
CA THR A 366 -27.02 -6.89 -13.47
C THR A 366 -27.09 -6.98 -11.94
N SER A 367 -26.90 -8.17 -11.36
CA SER A 367 -27.01 -8.44 -9.92
C SER A 367 -25.75 -8.12 -9.11
N LEU A 368 -24.60 -7.85 -9.74
CA LEU A 368 -23.33 -7.56 -9.07
C LEU A 368 -22.61 -6.34 -9.70
N PRO A 369 -23.01 -5.10 -9.36
CA PRO A 369 -22.56 -3.86 -10.03
C PRO A 369 -21.06 -3.52 -9.88
N HIS A 370 -20.31 -4.34 -9.15
CA HIS A 370 -18.88 -4.14 -8.88
C HIS A 370 -18.01 -5.25 -9.45
N LEU A 371 -18.56 -6.24 -10.15
CA LEU A 371 -17.80 -7.39 -10.63
C LEU A 371 -17.23 -7.15 -12.03
N PHE A 372 -15.92 -7.37 -12.16
CA PHE A 372 -15.14 -7.21 -13.37
C PHE A 372 -14.30 -8.44 -13.62
N THR A 373 -14.17 -8.80 -14.89
CA THR A 373 -13.29 -9.85 -15.38
C THR A 373 -12.04 -9.22 -15.96
N LEU A 374 -10.87 -9.55 -15.39
CA LEU A 374 -9.56 -9.13 -15.89
C LEU A 374 -9.00 -10.20 -16.83
N MET A 375 -8.61 -9.77 -18.02
CA MET A 375 -7.95 -10.58 -19.04
C MET A 375 -6.65 -9.92 -19.48
N ALA A 376 -5.57 -10.67 -19.58
CA ALA A 376 -4.33 -10.22 -20.17
C ALA A 376 -4.58 -10.04 -21.67
N GLY A 377 -4.29 -8.85 -22.20
CA GLY A 377 -4.26 -8.63 -23.63
C GLY A 377 -3.18 -9.52 -24.22
N GLN A 378 -3.57 -10.53 -25.00
CA GLN A 378 -2.62 -11.34 -25.76
C GLN A 378 -1.85 -10.39 -26.68
N GLY A 379 -0.52 -10.44 -26.63
CA GLY A 379 0.29 -9.94 -27.73
C GLY A 379 -0.25 -10.58 -29.00
N VAL A 380 -0.64 -9.76 -29.98
CA VAL A 380 -1.10 -10.23 -31.28
C VAL A 380 -0.02 -11.20 -31.79
N PRO A 381 -0.33 -12.50 -31.96
CA PRO A 381 0.60 -13.36 -32.67
C PRO A 381 0.71 -12.77 -34.07
N GLY A 382 1.94 -12.46 -34.49
CA GLY A 382 2.20 -11.97 -35.83
C GLY A 382 1.44 -12.82 -36.83
N LYS A 383 0.71 -12.16 -37.73
CA LYS A 383 0.19 -12.81 -38.94
C LYS A 383 1.38 -13.43 -39.65
N GLY A 384 1.58 -14.73 -39.42
CA GLY A 384 2.28 -15.61 -40.33
C GLY A 384 1.28 -15.99 -41.42
N ASP A 385 1.74 -15.78 -42.64
CA ASP A 385 1.17 -16.08 -43.96
C ASP A 385 0.14 -15.08 -44.51
#